data_AF-A0A925NXG1-F1
#
_entry.id   AF-A0A925NXG1-F1
#
_cell.length_a   1.000
_cell.length_b   1.000
_cell.length_c   1.000
_cell.angle_alpha   90.00
_cell.angle_beta   90.00
_cell.angle_gamma   90.00
#
_symmetry.space_group_name_H-M   'P 1'
#
loop_
_entity.id
_entity.type
_entity.pdbx_description
1 polymer ?
#
loop_
_entity_poly.entity_id
_entity_poly.type
_entity_poly.pdbx_seq_one_letter_code
_entity_poly.pdbx_strand_id
1 'polypeptide(L)' 'MHNEKYNLITVLGPTASGKTAVAARVASLLEGEVISADSRQVYRGMDLGTGKDYAD' A
#
# COMPACT_ATOMS: atom_id res chain seq x y z
N MET A 1 -23.76 -15.96 13.45
CA MET A 1 -23.70 -14.71 12.67
C MET A 1 -22.25 -14.51 12.25
N HIS A 2 -21.85 -14.93 11.05
CA HIS A 2 -20.53 -14.57 10.51
C HIS A 2 -20.69 -13.22 9.81
N ASN A 3 -20.36 -12.15 10.53
CA ASN A 3 -20.41 -10.77 10.03
C ASN A 3 -18.98 -10.28 9.79
N GLU A 4 -18.17 -11.03 9.06
CA GLU A 4 -16.81 -10.59 8.68
C GLU A 4 -16.90 -9.84 7.35
N LYS A 5 -17.30 -8.58 7.45
CA LYS A 5 -17.54 -7.69 6.31
C LYS A 5 -16.19 -7.10 5.85
N TYR A 6 -15.38 -7.95 5.21
CA TYR A 6 -14.05 -7.69 4.65
C TYR A 6 -12.94 -7.37 5.67
N ASN A 7 -11.83 -8.11 5.59
CA ASN A 7 -10.59 -7.84 6.33
C ASN A 7 -9.69 -6.90 5.50
N LEU A 8 -10.02 -5.60 5.49
CA LEU A 8 -9.31 -4.60 4.69
C LEU A 8 -9.01 -3.36 5.52
N ILE A 9 -7.75 -2.91 5.46
CA ILE A 9 -7.29 -1.63 6.01
C ILE A 9 -6.81 -0.76 4.85
N THR A 10 -7.34 0.47 4.76
CA THR A 10 -6.94 1.43 3.73
C THR A 10 -6.07 2.53 4.33
N VAL A 11 -4.85 2.69 3.81
CA VAL A 11 -3.92 3.75 4.21
C VAL A 11 -3.94 4.87 3.16
N LEU A 12 -4.62 5.97 3.45
CA LEU A 12 -4.78 7.13 2.55
C LEU A 12 -3.91 8.32 2.97
N GLY A 13 -3.69 9.26 2.05
CA GLY A 13 -2.95 10.50 2.30
C GLY A 13 -2.17 11.03 1.08
N PRO A 14 -1.64 12.26 1.14
CA PRO A 14 -0.90 12.89 0.04
C PRO A 14 0.34 12.09 -0.41
N THR A 15 0.81 12.32 -1.64
CA THR A 15 2.12 11.79 -2.09
C THR A 15 3.23 12.28 -1.16
N ALA A 16 4.24 11.43 -0.92
CA ALA A 16 5.36 11.68 0.00
C ALA A 16 5.00 11.83 1.49
N SER A 17 3.77 11.50 1.93
CA SER A 17 3.39 11.54 3.35
C SER A 17 3.79 10.30 4.17
N GLY A 18 4.63 9.40 3.64
CA GLY A 18 5.10 8.20 4.35
C GLY A 18 4.15 7.00 4.38
N LYS A 19 3.15 6.94 3.49
CA LYS A 19 2.13 5.87 3.47
C LYS A 19 2.71 4.47 3.30
N THR A 20 3.70 4.30 2.42
CA THR A 20 4.31 2.98 2.16
C THR A 20 4.90 2.39 3.44
N ALA A 21 5.66 3.17 4.20
CA ALA A 21 6.24 2.74 5.47
C ALA A 21 5.18 2.33 6.50
N VAL A 22 4.08 3.08 6.60
CA VAL A 22 2.96 2.73 7.49
C VAL A 22 2.27 1.45 7.04
N ALA A 23 1.97 1.31 5.76
CA ALA A 23 1.32 0.12 5.20
C ALA A 23 2.18 -1.14 5.40
N ALA A 24 3.48 -1.08 5.13
CA ALA A 24 4.40 -2.20 5.33
C ALA A 24 4.46 -2.63 6.80
N ARG A 25 4.51 -1.67 7.73
CA ARG A 25 4.53 -1.97 9.18
C ARG A 25 3.22 -2.59 9.65
N VAL A 26 2.08 -2.09 9.18
CA VAL A 26 0.76 -2.65 9.51
C VAL A 26 0.63 -4.08 8.96
N ALA A 27 1.03 -4.32 7.72
CA ALA A 27 1.03 -5.64 7.10
C ALA A 27 1.90 -6.64 7.89
N SER A 28 3.11 -6.23 8.29
CA SER A 28 3.99 -7.06 9.12
C SER A 28 3.40 -7.41 10.49
N LEU A 29 2.69 -6.49 11.14
CA LEU A 29 2.07 -6.72 12.46
C LEU A 29 0.82 -7.60 12.42
N LEU A 30 0.11 -7.61 11.28
CA LEU A 30 -1.16 -8.31 11.12
C LEU A 30 -1.04 -9.57 10.26
N GLU A 31 0.17 -9.96 9.86
CA GLU A 31 0.41 -11.04 8.90
C GLU A 31 -0.41 -10.86 7.61
N GLY A 32 -0.52 -9.61 7.16
CA GLY A 32 -1.28 -9.20 5.99
C GLY A 32 -0.41 -8.88 4.79
N GLU A 33 -1.07 -8.53 3.68
CA GLU A 33 -0.41 -8.14 2.43
C GLU A 33 -0.73 -6.69 2.05
N VAL A 34 0.22 -6.03 1.39
CA VAL A 34 0.03 -4.67 0.86
C VAL A 34 -0.40 -4.74 -0.60
N ILE A 35 -1.52 -4.10 -0.93
CA ILE A 35 -1.99 -3.90 -2.30
C ILE A 35 -1.85 -2.42 -2.63
N SER A 36 -1.11 -2.09 -3.70
CA SER A 36 -1.01 -0.70 -4.16
C SER A 36 -2.35 -0.24 -4.74
N ALA A 37 -2.82 0.91 -4.27
CA ALA A 37 -4.03 1.59 -4.75
C ALA A 37 -3.71 2.90 -5.51
N ASP A 38 -2.46 3.05 -5.99
CA ASP A 38 -2.03 4.21 -6.78
C ASP A 38 -2.22 3.95 -8.28
N SER A 39 -3.00 4.80 -8.95
CA SER A 39 -3.34 4.64 -10.38
C SER A 39 -2.17 4.82 -11.33
N ARG A 40 -1.03 5.37 -10.86
CA ARG A 40 0.17 5.60 -11.67
C ARG A 40 1.21 4.52 -11.44
N GLN A 41 1.25 3.89 -10.26
CA GLN A 41 2.20 2.79 -9.98
C GLN A 41 1.92 1.50 -10.78
N VAL A 42 0.78 1.38 -11.46
CA VAL A 42 0.49 0.22 -12.32
C VAL A 42 1.30 0.21 -13.62
N TYR A 43 1.83 1.36 -14.08
CA TYR A 43 2.53 1.47 -15.37
C TYR A 43 3.99 0.99 -15.27
N ARG A 44 4.38 0.02 -16.09
CA ARG A 44 5.77 -0.48 -16.14
C ARG A 44 6.74 0.57 -16.69
N GLY A 45 7.93 0.66 -16.12
CA GLY A 45 8.97 1.62 -16.50
C GLY A 45 8.72 3.07 -16.06
N MET A 46 7.58 3.35 -15.42
CA MET A 46 7.26 4.65 -14.84
C MET A 46 7.52 4.61 -13.33
N ASP A 47 8.79 4.59 -12.96
CA ASP A 47 9.18 4.18 -11.59
C ASP A 47 9.56 5.38 -10.73
N LEU A 48 10.47 6.23 -11.24
CA LEU A 48 10.95 7.44 -10.56
C LEU A 48 9.81 8.45 -10.32
N GLY A 49 8.97 8.66 -11.32
CA GLY A 49 7.88 9.66 -11.26
C GLY A 49 6.67 9.22 -10.45
N THR A 50 6.59 7.96 -10.02
CA THR A 50 5.47 7.41 -9.24
C THR A 50 5.89 6.90 -7.87
N GLY A 51 7.17 7.10 -7.50
CA GLY A 51 7.72 6.68 -6.21
C GLY A 51 7.47 5.20 -5.93
N LYS A 52 7.83 4.32 -6.86
CA LYS A 52 7.80 2.88 -6.60
C LYS A 52 9.06 2.47 -5.85
N ASP A 53 8.85 1.76 -4.76
CA ASP A 53 9.90 1.26 -3.91
C ASP A 53 10.33 -0.13 -4.45
N TYR A 54 11.29 -0.16 -5.37
CA TYR A 54 11.82 -1.40 -5.99
C TYR A 54 12.91 -2.11 -5.16
N ALA A 55 13.28 -1.57 -4.01
CA ALA A 55 14.42 -2.01 -3.21
C ALA A 55 14.04 -2.58 -1.83
N ASP A 56 12.75 -2.80 -1.57
CA ASP A 56 12.27 -3.49 -0.36
C ASP A 56 12.09 -4.99 -0.61
#